data_AF-A0A7V5ICG6-F1
#
_entry.id   AF-A0A7V5ICG6-F1
#
_cell.length_a   1.000
_cell.length_b   1.000
_cell.length_c   1.000
_cell.angle_alpha   90.00
_cell.angle_beta   90.00
_cell.angle_gamma   90.00
#
_symmetry.space_group_name_H-M   'P 1'
#
loop_
_entity.id
_entity.type
_entity.pdbx_description
1 polymer ?
#
loop_
_entity_poly.entity_id
_entity_poly.type
_entity_poly.pdbx_seq_one_letter_code
_entity_poly.pdbx_strand_id
1 'polypeptide(L)'
;MTENKLIFDVSRGMKITIDYNRCEPAKNNDPNPRCGFACVKADRLYGRNALKIENNRPVLSNPNPKEIVRLCNECLACEYDCELYGNNCISIEISMPELEEYRKKKL
;
A
#
# COMPACT_ATOMS: atom_id res chain seq x y z
N MET A 1 4.73 -12.32 -17.39
CA MET A 1 3.43 -12.06 -16.74
C MET A 1 3.70 -11.08 -15.61
N THR A 2 3.15 -9.87 -15.69
CA THR A 2 3.30 -8.87 -14.63
C THR A 2 2.53 -9.36 -13.42
N GLU A 3 3.16 -9.40 -12.24
CA GLU A 3 2.48 -9.80 -11.01
C GLU A 3 1.28 -8.87 -10.76
N ASN A 4 0.10 -9.46 -10.55
CA ASN A 4 -1.16 -8.72 -10.36
C ASN A 4 -1.27 -8.11 -8.96
N LYS A 5 -0.34 -8.42 -8.06
CA LYS A 5 -0.27 -7.86 -6.73
C LYS A 5 1.16 -7.44 -6.43
N LEU A 6 1.31 -6.33 -5.72
CA LEU A 6 2.55 -5.97 -5.04
C LEU A 6 2.34 -6.17 -3.55
N ILE A 7 3.15 -7.02 -2.94
CA ILE A 7 3.10 -7.30 -1.50
C ILE A 7 4.47 -6.97 -0.92
N PHE A 8 4.49 -6.18 0.15
CA PHE A 8 5.72 -5.85 0.86
C PHE A 8 5.45 -5.67 2.35
N ASP A 9 6.44 -6.05 3.15
CA ASP A 9 6.44 -5.80 4.58
C ASP A 9 7.02 -4.41 4.85
N VAL A 10 6.52 -3.76 5.89
CA VAL A 10 7.11 -2.55 6.47
C VAL A 10 7.50 -2.84 7.91
N SER A 11 7.93 -1.84 8.68
CA SER A 11 8.33 -2.08 10.06
C SER A 11 7.18 -2.65 10.92
N ARG A 12 7.53 -3.16 12.10
CA ARG A 12 6.59 -3.60 13.15
C ARG A 12 5.53 -4.63 12.72
N GLY A 13 5.82 -5.47 11.71
CA GLY A 13 4.94 -6.58 11.32
C GLY A 13 3.70 -6.15 10.54
N MET A 14 3.71 -4.95 9.96
CA MET A 14 2.70 -4.50 9.02
C MET A 14 3.04 -4.96 7.60
N LYS A 15 2.03 -5.48 6.90
CA LYS A 15 2.10 -5.93 5.51
C LYS A 15 1.17 -5.09 4.66
N ILE A 16 1.67 -4.57 3.54
CA ILE A 16 0.90 -3.79 2.59
C ILE A 16 0.74 -4.60 1.31
N THR A 17 -0.49 -4.68 0.81
CA THR A 17 -0.83 -5.29 -0.47
C THR A 17 -1.46 -4.25 -1.39
N ILE A 18 -0.98 -4.17 -2.63
CA ILE A 18 -1.63 -3.42 -3.72
C ILE A 18 -2.13 -4.42 -4.75
N ASP A 19 -3.45 -4.47 -4.95
CA ASP A 19 -4.10 -5.33 -5.96
C ASP A 19 -4.30 -4.56 -7.27
N TYR A 20 -3.45 -4.85 -8.27
CA TYR A 20 -3.52 -4.17 -9.56
C TYR A 20 -4.74 -4.56 -10.39
N ASN A 21 -5.45 -5.66 -10.09
CA ASN A 21 -6.73 -5.96 -10.74
C ASN A 21 -7.83 -5.00 -10.31
N ARG A 22 -7.71 -4.43 -9.10
CA ARG A 22 -8.63 -3.44 -8.54
C ARG A 22 -8.17 -2.00 -8.81
N CYS A 23 -6.90 -1.81 -9.15
CA CYS A 23 -6.34 -0.50 -9.46
C CYS A 23 -6.69 -0.09 -10.91
N GLU A 24 -7.66 0.82 -11.06
CA GLU A 24 -8.13 1.32 -12.35
C GLU A 24 -7.01 1.77 -13.32
N PRO A 25 -6.06 2.65 -12.92
CA PRO A 25 -4.99 3.06 -13.83
C PRO A 25 -4.08 1.91 -14.25
N ALA A 26 -3.83 0.95 -13.36
CA ALA A 26 -2.98 -0.22 -13.66
C ALA A 26 -3.68 -1.16 -14.66
N LYS A 27 -4.98 -1.37 -14.47
CA LYS A 27 -5.80 -2.26 -15.31
C LYS A 27 -6.02 -1.68 -16.70
N ASN A 28 -6.32 -0.39 -16.78
CA ASN A 28 -6.67 0.29 -18.02
C ASN A 28 -5.45 0.91 -18.72
N ASN A 29 -4.28 0.84 -18.09
CA ASN A 29 -3.06 1.51 -18.53
C ASN A 29 -3.30 3.03 -18.75
N ASP A 30 -4.04 3.65 -17.82
CA ASP A 30 -4.44 5.07 -17.91
C ASP A 30 -3.43 5.96 -17.16
N PRO A 31 -2.73 6.90 -17.85
CA PRO A 31 -1.84 7.86 -17.20
C PRO A 31 -2.58 8.97 -16.44
N ASN A 32 -3.88 9.16 -16.66
CA ASN A 32 -4.70 10.21 -16.06
C ASN A 32 -5.96 9.64 -15.38
N PRO A 33 -5.81 8.69 -14.43
CA PRO A 33 -6.95 8.06 -13.78
C PRO A 33 -7.77 9.07 -12.99
N ARG A 34 -9.06 8.76 -12.79
CA ARG A 34 -9.97 9.59 -11.98
C ARG A 34 -9.45 9.83 -10.56
N CYS A 35 -8.78 8.85 -9.98
CA CYS A 35 -8.20 8.95 -8.63
C CYS A 35 -6.93 9.79 -8.59
N GLY A 36 -6.36 10.16 -9.74
CA GLY A 36 -5.13 10.95 -9.86
C GLY A 36 -3.95 10.39 -9.06
N PHE A 37 -3.88 9.08 -8.85
CA PHE A 37 -2.92 8.40 -7.96
C PHE A 37 -2.93 8.93 -6.51
N ALA A 38 -4.13 9.11 -5.94
CA ALA A 38 -4.34 9.58 -4.56
C ALA A 38 -3.45 8.86 -3.54
N CYS A 39 -3.34 7.53 -3.62
CA CYS A 39 -2.49 6.75 -2.71
C CYS A 39 -1.00 7.16 -2.75
N VAL A 40 -0.45 7.42 -3.94
CA VAL A 40 0.95 7.87 -4.07
C VAL A 40 1.07 9.31 -3.57
N LYS A 41 0.12 10.18 -3.88
CA LYS A 41 0.12 11.57 -3.37
C LYS A 41 0.05 11.61 -1.84
N ALA A 42 -0.78 10.76 -1.23
CA ALA A 42 -0.92 10.64 0.21
C ALA A 42 0.36 10.12 0.87
N ASP A 43 1.00 9.09 0.30
CA ASP A 43 2.31 8.62 0.77
C ASP A 43 3.42 9.69 0.67
N ARG A 44 3.36 10.56 -0.34
CA ARG A 44 4.29 11.70 -0.44
C ARG A 44 4.01 12.79 0.60
N LEU A 45 2.74 13.07 0.88
CA LEU A 45 2.32 14.17 1.75
C LEU A 45 2.44 13.81 3.25
N TYR A 46 1.93 12.65 3.64
CA TYR A 46 1.85 12.21 5.05
C TYR A 46 2.89 11.13 5.39
N GLY A 47 3.32 10.38 4.38
CA GLY A 47 4.30 9.32 4.52
C GLY A 47 5.73 9.82 4.34
N ARG A 48 6.51 9.01 3.64
CA ARG A 48 7.95 9.25 3.41
C ARG A 48 8.34 8.93 1.97
N ASN A 49 7.39 8.96 1.03
CA ASN A 49 7.62 8.62 -0.37
C ASN A 49 8.07 7.15 -0.58
N ALA A 50 7.42 6.20 0.10
CA ALA A 50 7.64 4.77 -0.13
C ALA A 50 7.11 4.29 -1.50
N LEU A 51 6.20 5.05 -2.12
CA LEU A 51 5.59 4.76 -3.40
C LEU A 51 5.95 5.81 -4.46
N LYS A 52 6.03 5.35 -5.71
CA LYS A 52 6.10 6.19 -6.92
C LYS A 52 5.12 5.69 -7.96
N ILE A 53 4.88 6.51 -8.97
CA ILE A 53 4.11 6.11 -10.16
C ILE A 53 5.10 5.64 -11.21
N GLU A 54 4.88 4.45 -11.75
CA GLU A 54 5.65 3.91 -12.87
C GLU A 54 4.75 3.02 -13.72
N ASN A 55 4.76 3.21 -15.05
CA ASN A 55 3.91 2.44 -15.97
C ASN A 55 2.42 2.42 -15.55
N ASN A 56 1.89 3.61 -15.22
CA ASN A 56 0.48 3.81 -14.84
C ASN A 56 0.03 3.00 -13.62
N ARG A 57 0.94 2.69 -12.69
CA ARG A 57 0.59 2.05 -11.42
C ARG A 57 1.48 2.51 -10.27
N PRO A 58 0.99 2.45 -9.02
CA PRO A 58 1.83 2.66 -7.85
C PRO A 58 2.83 1.50 -7.71
N VAL A 59 4.11 1.80 -7.54
CA VAL A 59 5.18 0.83 -7.27
C VAL A 59 6.06 1.33 -6.14
N LEU A 60 6.95 0.49 -5.61
CA LEU A 60 7.94 0.89 -4.62
C LEU A 60 8.88 1.97 -5.18
N SER A 61 9.15 3.01 -4.40
CA SER A 61 10.09 4.08 -4.77
C SER A 61 11.54 3.58 -4.82
N ASN A 62 11.86 2.56 -4.03
CA ASN A 62 13.14 1.87 -4.00
C ASN A 62 12.93 0.37 -4.24
N PRO A 63 13.64 -0.27 -5.19
CA PRO A 63 13.48 -1.69 -5.46
C PRO A 63 14.02 -2.58 -4.34
N ASN A 64 14.83 -2.06 -3.40
CA ASN A 64 15.33 -2.80 -2.25
C ASN A 64 14.27 -2.82 -1.13
N PRO A 65 13.68 -3.99 -0.79
CA PRO A 65 12.64 -4.08 0.25
C PRO A 65 13.11 -3.60 1.63
N LYS A 66 14.40 -3.77 1.96
CA LYS A 66 14.95 -3.32 3.25
C LYS A 66 14.91 -1.81 3.42
N GLU A 67 15.03 -1.06 2.32
CA GLU A 67 14.93 0.40 2.34
C GLU A 67 13.47 0.82 2.53
N ILE A 68 12.52 0.13 1.89
CA ILE A 68 11.08 0.39 2.06
C ILE A 68 10.64 0.17 3.51
N VAL A 69 11.11 -0.89 4.16
CA VAL A 69 10.84 -1.17 5.58
C VAL A 69 11.28 -0.01 6.48
N ARG A 70 12.38 0.67 6.16
CA ARG A 70 12.88 1.83 6.91
C ARG A 70 12.18 3.12 6.54
N LEU A 71 11.75 3.24 5.28
CA LEU A 71 11.19 4.45 4.72
C LEU A 71 9.73 4.63 5.15
N CYS A 72 8.90 3.60 5.01
CA CYS A 72 7.49 3.67 5.40
C CYS A 72 7.35 3.97 6.89
N ASN A 73 6.55 4.99 7.22
CA ASN A 73 6.27 5.41 8.59
C ASN A 73 4.93 4.88 9.15
N GLU A 74 4.31 3.90 8.47
CA GLU A 74 3.07 3.24 8.94
C GLU A 74 1.88 4.19 9.12
N CYS A 75 1.80 5.30 8.37
CA CYS A 75 0.78 6.32 8.55
C CYS A 75 -0.63 5.97 8.02
N LEU A 76 -0.80 4.82 7.36
CA LEU A 76 -2.05 4.34 6.72
C LEU A 76 -2.63 5.24 5.62
N ALA A 77 -2.06 6.41 5.36
CA ALA A 77 -2.59 7.39 4.41
C ALA A 77 -2.83 6.83 3.01
N CYS A 78 -1.95 5.94 2.52
CA CYS A 78 -2.11 5.37 1.18
C CYS A 78 -3.34 4.46 1.06
N GLU A 79 -3.71 3.72 2.11
CA GLU A 79 -4.91 2.89 2.16
C GLU A 79 -6.16 3.77 2.23
N TYR A 80 -6.21 4.70 3.19
CA TYR A 80 -7.35 5.60 3.37
C TYR A 80 -7.63 6.46 2.12
N ASP A 81 -6.62 7.05 1.50
CA ASP A 81 -6.83 7.85 0.28
C ASP A 81 -7.21 6.98 -0.92
N CYS A 82 -6.73 5.74 -0.98
CA CYS A 82 -7.16 4.80 -2.02
C CYS A 82 -8.62 4.38 -1.83
N GLU A 83 -9.08 4.24 -0.59
CA GLU A 83 -10.47 3.96 -0.27
C GLU A 83 -11.38 5.15 -0.62
N LEU A 84 -11.00 6.35 -0.21
CA LEU A 84 -11.83 7.55 -0.38
C LEU A 84 -11.88 8.08 -1.82
N TYR A 85 -10.74 8.09 -2.51
CA TYR A 85 -10.60 8.73 -3.83
C TYR A 85 -10.26 7.75 -4.95
N GLY A 86 -9.90 6.52 -4.60
CA GLY A 86 -9.49 5.47 -5.54
C GLY A 86 -10.50 4.34 -5.68
N ASN A 87 -9.98 3.13 -5.90
CA ASN A 87 -10.76 1.91 -6.06
C ASN A 87 -10.56 0.93 -4.89
N ASN A 88 -10.08 1.44 -3.75
CA ASN A 88 -9.78 0.65 -2.56
C ASN A 88 -8.90 -0.58 -2.87
N CYS A 89 -7.82 -0.37 -3.64
CA CYS A 89 -6.94 -1.45 -4.11
C CYS A 89 -5.74 -1.72 -3.19
N ILE A 90 -5.57 -0.91 -2.14
CA ILE A 90 -4.52 -1.09 -1.12
C ILE A 90 -5.17 -1.67 0.13
N SER A 91 -4.55 -2.68 0.71
CA SER A 91 -4.93 -3.21 2.02
C SER A 91 -3.72 -3.34 2.93
N ILE A 92 -3.87 -2.95 4.19
CA ILE A 92 -2.85 -2.99 5.21
C ILE A 92 -3.27 -3.99 6.29
N GLU A 93 -2.41 -4.98 6.53
CA GLU A 93 -2.60 -6.00 7.56
C GLU A 93 -1.53 -5.81 8.65
N ILE A 94 -1.96 -5.74 9.91
CA ILE A 94 -1.05 -5.65 11.06
C ILE A 94 -1.15 -6.94 11.85
N SER A 95 -0.03 -7.66 11.97
CA SER A 95 0.03 -8.83 12.84
C SER A 95 0.14 -8.38 14.30
N MET A 96 -0.81 -8.83 15.14
CA MET A 96 -0.82 -8.54 16.58
C MET A 96 -0.85 -9.85 17.40
N PRO A 97 0.22 -10.66 17.37
CA PRO A 97 0.22 -12.00 17.96
C PRO A 97 -0.11 -11.98 19.47
N GLU A 98 0.34 -10.97 20.21
CA GLU A 98 0.06 -10.83 21.64
C GLU A 98 -1.42 -10.54 21.91
N LEU A 99 -2.08 -9.73 21.05
CA LEU A 99 -3.52 -9.47 21.15
C LEU A 99 -4.32 -10.74 20.84
N GLU A 100 -3.90 -11.49 19.83
CA GLU A 100 -4.52 -12.76 19.47
C GLU A 100 -4.37 -13.81 20.58
N GLU A 101 -3.20 -13.88 21.23
CA GLU A 101 -3.00 -14.72 22.41
C GLU A 101 -3.89 -14.29 23.58
N TYR A 102 -3.99 -12.98 23.85
CA TYR A 102 -4.84 -12.46 24.91
C TYR A 102 -6.33 -12.79 24.69
N ARG A 103 -6.83 -12.63 23.46
CA ARG A 103 -8.21 -12.97 23.08
C ARG A 103 -8.53 -14.44 23.33
N LYS A 104 -7.61 -15.35 22.97
CA LYS A 104 -7.75 -16.80 23.22
C LYS A 104 -7.82 -17.18 24.70
N LYS A 105 -7.23 -16.38 25.60
CA LYS A 105 -7.28 -16.62 27.06
C LYS A 105 -8.57 -16.09 27.70
N LYS A 106 -9.30 -15.20 27.01
CA LYS A 106 -10.49 -14.50 27.53
C LYS A 106 -11.81 -15.00 26.95
N LEU A 107 -11.78 -15.66 25.79
CA LEU A 107 -12.87 -16.40 25.16
C LEU A 107 -12.84 -17.87 25.59
#